data_AF-A0A2V9LPN7-F1
#
_entry.id   AF-A0A2V9LPN7-F1
#
_cell.length_a   1.000
_cell.length_b   1.000
_cell.length_c   1.000
_cell.angle_alpha   90.00
_cell.angle_beta   90.00
_cell.angle_gamma   90.00
#
_symmetry.space_group_name_H-M   'P 1'
#
loop_
_entity.id
_entity.type
_entity.pdbx_description
1 polymer ?
#
loop_
_entity_poly.entity_id
_entity_poly.type
_entity_poly.pdbx_seq_one_letter_code
_entity_poly.pdbx_strand_id
1 'polypeptide(L)'
;GLNWPDRLWGANQSGIVDKTAGPPNITFSGNIPYTQLGMQWIGFGFEAINRWQFANDLTWVKGRHSIKVGYEFRHHQFNFHGWAASTGGSFNFNRLTTGGYDDKGNSISATGDPFASFLLGQVQAAS
;
A
#
# COMPACT_ATOMS: atom_id res chain seq x y z
N GLY A 1 14.20 2.67 -14.50
CA GLY A 1 13.45 3.79 -15.10
C GLY A 1 12.30 4.15 -14.18
N LEU A 2 12.09 5.44 -13.91
CA LEU A 2 10.95 5.90 -13.09
C LEU A 2 9.62 5.48 -13.75
N ASN A 3 8.62 5.14 -12.94
CA ASN A 3 7.22 4.87 -13.33
C ASN A 3 6.99 3.55 -14.10
N TRP A 4 7.88 2.57 -14.01
CA TRP A 4 7.60 1.22 -14.54
C TRP A 4 6.39 0.53 -13.87
N PRO A 5 6.08 0.72 -12.56
CA PRO A 5 4.92 0.09 -11.95
C PRO A 5 3.61 0.60 -12.55
N ASP A 6 3.49 1.91 -12.77
CA ASP A 6 2.29 2.52 -13.38
C ASP A 6 2.07 2.06 -14.83
N ARG A 7 3.16 1.76 -15.56
CA ARG A 7 3.10 1.31 -16.95
C ARG A 7 2.70 -0.17 -17.10
N LEU A 8 2.99 -0.99 -16.09
CA LEU A 8 2.68 -2.41 -16.10
C LEU A 8 1.38 -2.73 -15.36
N TRP A 9 1.05 -1.93 -14.34
CA TRP A 9 -0.02 -2.21 -13.39
C TRP A 9 -0.92 -1.00 -13.11
N GLY A 10 -0.87 0.03 -13.96
CA GLY A 10 -1.74 1.20 -13.84
C GLY A 10 -3.22 0.86 -14.00
N ALA A 11 -4.09 1.72 -13.47
CA ALA A 11 -5.55 1.53 -13.40
C ALA A 11 -6.26 1.19 -14.73
N ASN A 12 -5.61 1.43 -15.87
CA ASN A 12 -6.16 1.17 -17.21
C ASN A 12 -5.41 0.06 -17.99
N GLN A 13 -4.39 -0.56 -17.39
CA GLN A 13 -3.45 -1.48 -18.07
C GLN A 13 -3.22 -2.79 -17.29
N SER A 14 -3.56 -2.80 -16.01
CA SER A 14 -3.45 -3.95 -15.13
C SER A 14 -4.57 -4.94 -15.43
N GLY A 15 -4.28 -6.18 -15.83
CA GLY A 15 -5.28 -7.25 -15.97
C GLY A 15 -5.96 -7.67 -14.64
N ILE A 16 -5.82 -6.84 -13.61
CA ILE A 16 -6.42 -6.98 -12.28
C ILE A 16 -7.85 -6.44 -12.35
N VAL A 17 -8.79 -7.21 -11.80
CA VAL A 17 -10.23 -6.88 -11.83
C VAL A 17 -10.52 -5.61 -11.02
N ASP A 18 -9.77 -5.37 -9.95
CA ASP A 18 -9.83 -4.15 -9.15
C ASP A 18 -8.88 -3.08 -9.70
N LYS A 19 -9.47 -2.00 -10.25
CA LYS A 19 -8.74 -0.86 -10.83
C LYS A 19 -8.10 0.06 -9.78
N THR A 20 -8.40 -0.15 -8.50
CA THR A 20 -7.80 0.57 -7.38
C THR A 20 -6.63 -0.19 -6.77
N ALA A 21 -6.43 -1.46 -7.18
CA ALA A 21 -5.33 -2.29 -6.73
C ALA A 21 -4.02 -1.95 -7.45
N GLY A 22 -2.96 -1.80 -6.67
CA GLY A 22 -1.59 -1.73 -7.17
C GLY A 22 -1.07 -3.09 -7.65
N PRO A 23 0.17 -3.15 -8.16
CA PRO A 23 0.81 -4.41 -8.49
C PRO A 23 0.82 -5.36 -7.29
N PRO A 24 0.76 -6.69 -7.52
CA PRO A 24 1.03 -7.65 -6.46
C PRO A 24 2.41 -7.40 -5.86
N ASN A 25 2.53 -7.61 -4.55
CA ASN A 25 3.82 -7.63 -3.88
C ASN A 25 4.45 -9.02 -4.04
N ILE A 26 5.61 -9.11 -4.68
CA ILE A 26 6.33 -10.36 -4.87
C ILE A 26 7.67 -10.27 -4.13
N THR A 27 7.84 -11.10 -3.12
CA THR A 27 9.04 -11.12 -2.28
C THR A 27 9.79 -12.44 -2.40
N PHE A 28 11.11 -12.34 -2.27
CA PHE A 28 12.02 -13.45 -2.33
C PHE A 28 12.72 -13.58 -0.98
N SER A 29 12.33 -14.58 -0.18
CA SER A 29 12.91 -14.83 1.13
C SER A 29 13.94 -15.96 1.04
N GLY A 30 15.14 -15.77 1.61
CA GLY A 30 16.15 -16.81 1.53
C GLY A 30 17.58 -16.34 1.76
N ASN A 31 18.50 -17.10 1.19
CA ASN A 31 19.94 -16.92 1.24
C ASN A 31 20.46 -15.83 0.27
N ILE A 32 19.70 -15.51 -0.79
CA ILE A 32 20.07 -14.51 -1.79
C ILE A 32 19.15 -13.28 -1.63
N PRO A 33 19.71 -12.07 -1.43
CA PRO A 33 18.93 -10.86 -1.21
C PRO A 33 18.44 -10.27 -2.54
N TYR A 34 17.43 -10.89 -3.14
CA TYR A 34 16.76 -10.32 -4.31
C TYR A 34 15.92 -9.10 -3.93
N THR A 35 15.84 -8.15 -4.84
CA THR A 35 14.91 -7.02 -4.70
C THR A 35 13.48 -7.51 -4.97
N GLN A 36 12.52 -7.04 -4.18
CA GLN A 36 11.11 -7.35 -4.40
C GLN A 36 10.64 -6.87 -5.78
N LEU A 37 9.70 -7.59 -6.37
CA LEU A 37 8.98 -7.17 -7.57
C LEU A 37 7.59 -6.66 -7.16
N GLY A 38 7.11 -5.65 -7.88
CA GLY A 38 5.91 -4.92 -7.49
C GLY A 38 6.13 -4.09 -6.23
N MET A 39 5.03 -3.67 -5.61
CA MET A 39 5.05 -2.75 -4.47
C MET A 39 3.82 -2.99 -3.61
N GLN A 40 3.98 -3.00 -2.28
CA GLN A 40 2.87 -3.10 -1.34
C GLN A 40 1.92 -1.88 -1.40
N TRP A 41 2.45 -0.72 -1.82
CA TRP A 41 1.83 0.59 -1.72
C TRP A 41 1.74 1.29 -3.07
N ILE A 42 0.80 0.88 -3.91
CA ILE A 42 0.31 1.69 -5.03
C ILE A 42 -1.21 1.51 -5.10
N GLY A 43 -1.91 1.83 -4.02
CA GLY A 43 -3.32 2.12 -4.15
C GLY A 43 -3.43 3.46 -4.86
N PHE A 44 -4.11 3.53 -6.01
CA PHE A 44 -4.55 4.81 -6.59
C PHE A 44 -5.70 5.38 -5.77
N GLY A 45 -5.47 5.47 -4.46
CA GLY A 45 -6.44 5.93 -3.51
C GLY A 45 -6.68 7.41 -3.71
N PHE A 46 -7.91 7.83 -3.48
CA PHE A 46 -8.22 9.24 -3.38
C PHE A 46 -8.71 9.53 -1.98
N GLU A 47 -8.37 10.72 -1.53
CA GLU A 47 -8.94 11.32 -0.34
C GLU A 47 -9.76 12.52 -0.78
N ALA A 48 -11.04 12.52 -0.42
CA ALA A 48 -11.95 13.62 -0.64
C ALA A 48 -12.39 14.17 0.71
N ILE A 49 -11.99 15.42 0.98
CA ILE A 49 -12.29 16.11 2.23
C ILE A 49 -13.49 17.03 2.00
N ASN A 50 -14.61 16.70 2.64
CA ASN A 50 -15.78 17.56 2.68
C ASN A 50 -15.72 18.38 3.97
N ARG A 51 -15.64 19.70 3.83
CA ARG A 51 -15.61 20.62 4.97
C ARG A 51 -16.67 21.68 4.84
N TRP A 52 -17.44 21.87 5.88
CA TRP A 52 -18.28 23.04 6.05
C TRP A 52 -18.00 23.70 7.39
N GLN A 53 -18.14 25.03 7.42
CA GLN A 53 -17.84 25.84 8.59
C GLN A 53 -18.93 26.89 8.79
N PHE A 54 -19.29 27.11 10.05
CA PHE A 54 -20.04 28.26 10.49
C PHE A 54 -19.17 29.08 11.42
N ALA A 55 -19.00 30.35 11.09
CA ALA A 55 -18.28 31.30 11.91
C ALA A 55 -19.15 32.54 12.09
N ASN A 56 -19.17 33.10 13.30
CA ASN A 56 -19.82 34.36 13.57
C ASN A 56 -18.96 35.20 14.50
N ASP A 57 -18.84 36.47 14.17
CA ASP A 57 -18.17 37.47 14.99
C ASP A 57 -19.13 38.61 15.27
N LEU A 58 -19.37 38.87 16.55
CA LEU A 58 -20.16 39.99 17.03
C LEU A 58 -19.22 41.01 17.67
N THR A 59 -19.22 42.22 17.10
CA THR A 59 -18.59 43.39 17.72
C THR A 59 -19.69 44.32 18.18
N TRP A 60 -19.71 44.61 19.48
CA TRP A 60 -20.63 45.58 20.07
C TRP A 60 -19.86 46.78 20.61
N VAL A 61 -20.15 47.95 20.07
CA VAL A 61 -19.57 49.23 20.51
C VAL A 61 -20.68 50.07 21.12
N LYS A 62 -20.51 50.45 22.39
CA LYS A 62 -21.41 51.37 23.09
C LYS A 62 -20.60 52.38 23.89
N GLY A 63 -20.63 53.64 23.46
CA GLY A 63 -19.84 54.72 24.06
C GLY A 63 -18.33 54.47 23.89
N ARG A 64 -17.59 54.42 25.01
CA ARG A 64 -16.14 54.15 25.04
C ARG A 64 -15.78 52.67 25.23
N HIS A 65 -16.78 51.78 25.29
CA HIS A 65 -16.57 50.35 25.46
C HIS A 65 -16.77 49.60 24.14
N SER A 66 -15.88 48.64 23.89
CA SER A 66 -15.95 47.73 22.75
C SER A 66 -15.81 46.31 23.26
N ILE A 67 -16.78 45.48 22.96
CA ILE A 67 -16.78 44.05 23.28
C ILE A 67 -16.79 43.27 21.97
N LYS A 68 -15.91 42.27 21.86
CA LYS A 68 -15.85 41.35 20.73
C LYS A 68 -16.03 39.94 21.25
N VAL A 69 -16.97 39.22 20.63
CA VAL A 69 -17.22 37.81 20.91
C VAL A 69 -17.41 37.12 19.56
N GLY A 70 -16.88 35.91 19.42
CA GLY A 70 -17.11 35.10 18.24
C GLY A 70 -17.29 33.63 18.59
N TYR A 71 -17.87 32.88 17.66
CA TYR A 71 -17.94 31.42 17.70
C TYR A 71 -17.55 30.85 16.34
N GLU A 72 -16.96 29.66 16.37
CA GLU A 72 -16.71 28.90 15.17
C GLU A 72 -17.04 27.43 15.39
N PHE A 73 -17.70 26.83 14.40
CA PHE A 73 -17.90 25.40 14.29
C PHE A 73 -17.42 24.92 12.93
N ARG A 74 -16.57 23.90 12.92
CA ARG A 74 -16.06 23.27 11.70
C ARG A 74 -16.38 21.78 11.72
N HIS A 75 -17.09 21.33 10.70
CA HIS A 75 -17.29 19.91 10.45
C HIS A 75 -16.35 19.45 9.33
N HIS A 76 -15.68 18.34 9.58
CA HIS A 76 -14.77 17.69 8.63
C HIS A 76 -15.24 16.26 8.41
N GLN A 77 -15.48 15.89 7.16
CA GLN A 77 -15.70 14.52 6.74
C GLN A 77 -14.58 14.12 5.78
N PHE A 78 -13.86 13.08 6.17
CA PHE A 78 -12.78 12.49 5.38
C PHE A 78 -13.31 11.24 4.69
N ASN A 79 -13.48 11.30 3.38
CA ASN A 79 -13.78 10.13 2.57
C ASN A 79 -12.49 9.64 1.95
N PHE A 80 -12.11 8.41 2.23
CA PHE A 80 -10.95 7.76 1.61
C PHE A 80 -11.40 6.49 0.92
N HIS A 81 -10.81 6.21 -0.23
CA HIS A 81 -11.02 4.97 -0.97
C HIS A 81 -9.70 4.55 -1.61
N GLY A 82 -9.43 3.24 -1.71
CA GLY A 82 -8.27 2.72 -2.43
C GLY A 82 -6.91 2.81 -1.69
N TRP A 83 -6.89 3.09 -0.38
CA TRP A 83 -5.66 3.06 0.44
C TRP A 83 -5.32 1.65 0.97
N ALA A 84 -5.96 0.62 0.44
CA ALA A 84 -5.70 -0.76 0.85
C ALA A 84 -4.30 -1.20 0.37
N ALA A 85 -3.48 -1.65 1.32
CA ALA A 85 -2.20 -2.27 1.02
C ALA A 85 -2.42 -3.70 0.49
N SER A 86 -1.61 -4.13 -0.47
CA SER A 86 -1.63 -5.49 -1.02
C SER A 86 -2.97 -5.93 -1.65
N THR A 87 -3.80 -5.00 -2.14
CA THR A 87 -5.06 -5.35 -2.85
C THR A 87 -4.79 -6.22 -4.09
N GLY A 88 -3.63 -6.07 -4.72
CA GLY A 88 -3.18 -6.93 -5.83
C GLY A 88 -2.70 -8.32 -5.41
N GLY A 89 -2.71 -8.62 -4.10
CA GLY A 89 -2.15 -9.82 -3.50
C GLY A 89 -0.68 -9.68 -3.10
N SER A 90 -0.27 -10.51 -2.16
CA SER A 90 1.13 -10.69 -1.76
C SER A 90 1.55 -12.12 -2.02
N PHE A 91 2.73 -12.34 -2.59
CA PHE A 91 3.30 -13.65 -2.89
C PHE A 91 4.74 -13.72 -2.38
N ASN A 92 5.03 -14.71 -1.54
CA ASN A 92 6.37 -15.00 -1.06
C ASN A 92 6.92 -16.28 -1.69
N PHE A 93 8.07 -16.15 -2.34
CA PHE A 93 8.86 -17.24 -2.86
C PHE A 93 10.08 -17.43 -1.98
N ASN A 94 10.38 -18.69 -1.65
CA ASN A 94 11.55 -18.99 -0.82
C ASN A 94 12.40 -20.12 -1.43
N ARG A 95 13.60 -20.32 -0.87
CA ARG A 95 14.57 -21.31 -1.38
C ARG A 95 14.17 -22.78 -1.16
N LEU A 96 13.14 -23.09 -0.35
CA LEU A 96 12.86 -24.45 0.11
C LEU A 96 12.57 -25.40 -1.05
N THR A 97 11.87 -24.93 -2.08
CA THR A 97 11.44 -25.78 -3.20
C THR A 97 12.57 -26.17 -4.15
N THR A 98 13.61 -25.35 -4.23
CA THR A 98 14.81 -25.59 -5.05
C THR A 98 16.04 -25.93 -4.21
N GLY A 99 15.86 -26.05 -2.88
CA GLY A 99 16.91 -26.28 -1.91
C GLY A 99 17.19 -27.75 -1.66
N GLY A 100 18.42 -28.03 -1.23
CA GLY A 100 18.81 -29.33 -0.72
C GLY A 100 18.34 -29.53 0.72
N TYR A 101 18.12 -30.79 1.06
CA TYR A 101 17.80 -31.23 2.42
C TYR A 101 18.90 -32.17 2.90
N ASP A 102 19.23 -32.10 4.20
CA ASP A 102 20.14 -33.05 4.83
C ASP A 102 19.47 -34.42 5.03
N ASP A 103 20.24 -35.42 5.47
CA ASP A 103 19.75 -36.78 5.74
C ASP A 103 18.67 -36.83 6.85
N LYS A 104 18.48 -35.73 7.58
CA LYS A 104 17.47 -35.58 8.65
C LYS A 104 16.24 -34.79 8.18
N GLY A 105 16.19 -34.39 6.91
CA GLY A 105 15.09 -33.63 6.31
C GLY A 105 15.11 -32.14 6.64
N ASN A 106 16.20 -31.59 7.19
CA ASN A 106 16.33 -30.15 7.41
C ASN A 106 16.81 -29.44 6.15
N SER A 107 16.26 -28.25 5.88
CA SER A 107 16.72 -27.42 4.76
C SER A 107 18.15 -26.96 4.97
N ILE A 108 19.02 -27.20 3.97
CA ILE A 108 20.39 -26.72 3.96
C ILE A 108 20.38 -25.24 3.57
N SER A 109 20.74 -24.37 4.53
CA SER A 109 20.59 -22.91 4.39
C SER A 109 21.32 -22.30 3.18
N ALA A 110 22.44 -22.89 2.78
CA ALA A 110 23.26 -22.41 1.66
C ALA A 110 22.74 -22.85 0.27
N THR A 111 21.66 -23.63 0.19
CA THR A 111 21.18 -24.24 -1.07
C THR A 111 19.79 -23.75 -1.47
N GLY A 112 19.51 -23.81 -2.77
CA GLY A 112 18.27 -23.32 -3.36
C GLY A 112 18.28 -21.83 -3.65
N ASP A 113 17.34 -21.42 -4.49
CA ASP A 113 17.20 -20.05 -4.96
C ASP A 113 15.72 -19.65 -4.98
N PRO A 114 15.32 -18.58 -4.26
CA PRO A 114 13.94 -18.12 -4.21
C PRO A 114 13.43 -17.59 -5.57
N PHE A 115 14.29 -17.02 -6.42
CA PHE A 115 13.94 -16.62 -7.78
C PHE A 115 13.75 -17.82 -8.70
N ALA A 116 14.52 -18.89 -8.53
CA ALA A 116 14.25 -20.15 -9.24
C ALA A 116 12.89 -20.75 -8.84
N SER A 117 12.53 -20.72 -7.55
CA SER A 117 11.19 -21.12 -7.08
C SER A 117 10.08 -20.28 -7.74
N PHE A 118 10.30 -18.99 -7.96
CA PHE A 118 9.38 -18.12 -8.69
C PHE A 118 9.23 -18.50 -10.16
N LEU A 119 10.32 -18.79 -10.87
CA LEU A 119 10.27 -19.25 -12.26
C LEU A 119 9.49 -20.57 -12.40
N LEU A 120 9.50 -21.41 -11.37
CA LEU A 120 8.74 -22.65 -11.28
C LEU A 120 7.30 -22.48 -10.78
N GLY A 121 6.90 -21.26 -10.39
CA GLY A 121 5.57 -20.97 -9.84
C GLY A 121 5.32 -21.53 -8.44
N GLN A 122 6.37 -21.84 -7.68
CA GLN A 122 6.28 -22.47 -6.36
C GLN A 122 6.12 -21.40 -5.27
N VAL A 123 4.87 -21.02 -5.03
CA VAL A 123 4.49 -20.03 -4.01
C VAL A 123 4.53 -20.69 -2.63
N GLN A 124 5.31 -20.12 -1.70
CA GLN A 124 5.35 -20.61 -0.32
C GLN A 124 4.30 -19.95 0.58
N ALA A 125 3.96 -18.69 0.33
CA ALA A 125 2.87 -18.02 1.03
C ALA A 125 2.21 -16.99 0.10
N ALA A 126 0.89 -16.86 0.21
CA ALA A 126 0.15 -15.81 -0.47
C ALA A 126 -1.03 -15.30 0.38
N SER A 127 -1.39 -14.03 0.19
CA SER A 127 -2.52 -13.36 0.87
C SER A 127 -3.16 -12.32 -0.03
#